data_AF-A0A146LAX2-F1
#
_entry.id   AF-A0A146LAX2-F1
#
_cell.length_a   1.000
_cell.length_b   1.000
_cell.length_c   1.000
_cell.angle_alpha   90.00
_cell.angle_beta   90.00
_cell.angle_gamma   90.00
#
_symmetry.space_group_name_H-M   'P 1'
#
loop_
_entity.id
_entity.type
_entity.pdbx_description
1 polymer ?
#
loop_
_entity_poly.entity_id
_entity_poly.type
_entity_poly.pdbx_seq_one_letter_code
_entity_poly.pdbx_strand_id
1 'polypeptide(L)'
;MTRVGGIALLALAILAGFASGASIAKSVVHPAFKEAGKKAGLQIWRIERFEPVPVPSSDFGKFYEGDSYIALSTKEDKQKKLSWDIYYWLGSKTSQDESGAAAILAVELDDGLGGGPVQHREVQGHESNEFLQFFKPAIRYVPGGVASGFNHVEINAPG
;
A
#
# COMPACT_ATOMS: atom_id res chain seq x y z
N MET A 1 -1.31 -59.34 1.95
CA MET A 1 -1.47 -58.32 0.90
C MET A 1 -1.35 -56.96 1.58
N THR A 2 -0.12 -56.48 1.79
CA THR A 2 0.67 -55.53 0.92
C THR A 2 0.12 -54.11 1.00
N ARG A 3 0.82 -53.03 1.40
CA ARG A 3 2.25 -52.66 1.64
C ARG A 3 2.20 -51.49 2.66
N VAL A 4 2.99 -51.35 3.73
CA VAL A 4 4.45 -51.09 3.89
C VAL A 4 4.96 -49.78 3.27
N GLY A 5 5.53 -48.93 4.14
CA GLY A 5 6.60 -47.96 3.87
C GLY A 5 6.14 -46.51 3.72
N GLY A 6 6.69 -45.49 4.37
CA GLY A 6 7.89 -45.39 5.17
C GLY A 6 8.59 -44.05 4.92
N ILE A 7 9.20 -43.51 5.98
CA ILE A 7 10.51 -42.84 5.99
C ILE A 7 10.59 -41.34 5.61
N ALA A 8 10.85 -40.56 6.67
CA ALA A 8 11.92 -39.59 6.88
C ALA A 8 12.21 -38.46 5.86
N LEU A 9 12.10 -37.24 6.38
CA LEU A 9 13.16 -36.23 6.49
C LEU A 9 14.19 -36.14 5.34
N LEU A 10 14.14 -35.04 4.60
CA LEU A 10 15.35 -34.41 4.07
C LEU A 10 15.17 -32.90 4.02
N ALA A 11 15.71 -32.24 5.05
CA ALA A 11 16.25 -30.91 4.90
C ALA A 11 17.47 -31.01 3.98
N LEU A 12 17.45 -30.29 2.87
CA LEU A 12 18.65 -30.04 2.08
C LEU A 12 18.80 -28.54 1.90
N ALA A 13 19.61 -27.95 2.79
CA ALA A 13 20.28 -26.70 2.50
C ALA A 13 21.24 -26.95 1.34
N ILE A 14 20.97 -26.36 0.17
CA ILE A 14 21.99 -26.15 -0.85
C ILE A 14 22.38 -24.68 -0.79
N LEU A 15 23.51 -24.41 -0.13
CA LEU A 15 24.35 -23.27 -0.43
C LEU A 15 24.93 -23.48 -1.84
N ALA A 16 24.32 -22.84 -2.82
CA ALA A 16 25.00 -22.49 -4.05
C ALA A 16 24.60 -21.04 -4.35
N GLY A 17 25.56 -20.14 -4.15
CA GLY A 17 25.41 -18.75 -4.53
C GLY A 17 25.07 -18.64 -6.00
N PHE A 18 23.81 -18.33 -6.30
CA PHE A 18 23.51 -17.47 -7.42
C PHE A 18 23.35 -16.08 -6.83
N ALA A 19 24.38 -15.25 -7.03
CA ALA A 19 24.14 -13.83 -7.18
C ALA A 19 23.13 -13.72 -8.33
N SER A 20 21.84 -13.61 -7.99
CA SER A 20 20.84 -13.12 -8.92
C SER A 20 21.15 -11.65 -9.11
N GLY A 21 22.10 -11.37 -9.99
CA GLY A 21 22.13 -10.16 -10.79
C GLY A 21 20.98 -10.24 -11.79
N ALA A 22 19.74 -10.42 -11.31
CA ALA A 22 18.61 -9.91 -12.03
C ALA A 22 18.80 -8.40 -12.02
N SER A 23 19.15 -7.86 -13.17
CA SER A 23 18.98 -6.43 -13.44
C SER A 23 17.57 -6.08 -12.98
N ILE A 24 17.44 -5.43 -11.82
CA ILE A 24 16.18 -4.86 -11.37
C ILE A 24 15.76 -3.98 -12.53
N ALA A 25 14.75 -4.41 -13.29
CA ALA A 25 14.12 -3.56 -14.27
C ALA A 25 13.78 -2.29 -13.51
N LYS A 26 14.45 -1.18 -13.88
CA LYS A 26 14.35 0.12 -13.22
C LYS A 26 12.87 0.33 -12.90
N SER A 27 12.49 0.21 -11.61
CA SER A 27 11.08 0.28 -11.24
C SER A 27 10.58 1.61 -11.76
N VAL A 28 9.59 1.57 -12.64
CA VAL A 28 8.98 2.78 -13.16
C VAL A 28 8.11 3.28 -12.02
N VAL A 29 8.72 4.05 -11.11
CA VAL A 29 8.02 4.65 -9.99
C VAL A 29 7.05 5.69 -10.52
N HIS A 30 5.79 5.60 -10.11
CA HIS A 30 4.72 6.51 -10.48
C HIS A 30 5.17 7.98 -10.32
N PRO A 31 4.89 8.89 -11.27
CA PRO A 31 5.32 10.29 -11.16
C PRO A 31 4.88 10.97 -9.86
N ALA A 32 3.72 10.60 -9.32
CA ALA A 32 3.21 11.12 -8.04
C ALA A 32 4.10 10.77 -6.83
N PHE A 33 4.90 9.71 -6.92
CA PHE A 33 5.80 9.23 -5.87
C PHE A 33 7.25 9.70 -6.05
N LYS A 34 7.55 10.51 -7.07
CA LYS A 34 8.91 10.98 -7.36
C LYS A 34 9.61 11.63 -6.16
N GLU A 35 8.85 12.33 -5.29
CA GLU A 35 9.35 13.00 -4.08
C GLU A 35 8.95 12.28 -2.79
N ALA A 36 8.38 11.07 -2.89
CA ALA A 36 7.97 10.28 -1.73
C ALA A 36 9.19 9.86 -0.91
N GLY A 37 9.09 9.96 0.41
CA GLY A 37 10.06 9.36 1.33
C GLY A 37 11.41 10.07 1.43
N LYS A 38 11.64 11.19 0.72
CA LYS A 38 12.93 11.88 0.71
C LYS A 38 13.20 12.75 1.93
N LYS A 39 12.18 13.08 2.71
CA LYS A 39 12.26 13.93 3.91
C LYS A 39 11.32 13.41 4.97
N ALA A 40 11.71 13.58 6.23
CA ALA A 40 10.84 13.25 7.37
C ALA A 40 9.51 14.01 7.29
N GLY A 41 8.42 13.31 7.60
CA GLY A 41 7.07 13.86 7.53
C GLY A 41 6.04 12.84 7.04
N LEU A 42 4.81 13.32 6.86
CA LEU A 42 3.69 12.56 6.33
C LEU A 42 3.35 13.05 4.92
N GLN A 43 3.16 12.13 4.00
CA GLN A 43 2.64 12.40 2.65
C GLN A 43 1.41 11.52 2.44
N ILE A 44 0.35 12.06 1.86
CA ILE A 44 -0.90 11.33 1.62
C ILE A 44 -1.32 11.51 0.17
N TRP A 45 -1.77 10.43 -0.44
CA TRP A 45 -2.40 10.40 -1.75
C TRP A 45 -3.78 9.77 -1.63
N ARG A 46 -4.73 10.31 -2.37
CA ARG A 46 -6.04 9.72 -2.57
C ARG A 46 -6.05 8.97 -3.89
N ILE A 47 -6.71 7.82 -3.93
CA ILE A 47 -6.89 7.09 -5.18
C ILE A 47 -8.06 7.71 -5.95
N GLU A 48 -7.79 8.21 -7.15
CA GLU A 48 -8.79 8.78 -8.03
C GLU A 48 -8.65 8.13 -9.41
N ARG A 49 -9.58 7.24 -9.77
CA ARG A 49 -9.57 6.52 -11.07
C ARG A 49 -8.22 5.85 -11.38
N PHE A 50 -7.77 4.97 -10.48
CA PHE A 50 -6.48 4.25 -10.51
C PHE A 50 -5.22 5.10 -10.31
N GLU A 51 -5.34 6.41 -10.13
CA GLU A 51 -4.20 7.32 -9.98
C GLU A 51 -4.01 7.76 -8.52
N PRO A 52 -2.78 7.76 -7.98
CA PRO A 52 -2.48 8.37 -6.69
C PRO A 52 -2.37 9.90 -6.81
N VAL A 53 -3.39 10.62 -6.34
CA VAL A 53 -3.44 12.09 -6.36
C VAL A 53 -3.01 12.66 -5.01
N PRO A 54 -1.99 13.55 -4.93
CA PRO A 54 -1.54 14.12 -3.68
C PRO A 54 -2.65 14.89 -2.95
N VAL A 55 -2.82 14.61 -1.66
CA VAL A 55 -3.74 15.34 -0.78
C VAL A 55 -3.01 16.58 -0.23
N PRO A 56 -3.62 17.77 -0.28
CA PRO A 56 -3.06 18.96 0.38
C PRO A 56 -2.90 18.74 1.89
N SER A 57 -1.82 19.25 2.49
CA SER A 57 -1.57 19.09 3.93
C SER A 57 -2.66 19.70 4.82
N SER A 58 -3.41 20.69 4.31
CA SER A 58 -4.59 21.27 4.98
C SER A 58 -5.77 20.30 5.11
N ASP A 59 -5.78 19.23 4.34
CA ASP A 59 -6.83 18.21 4.33
C ASP A 59 -6.38 16.88 4.95
N PHE A 60 -5.15 16.80 5.49
CA PHE A 60 -4.72 15.63 6.23
C PHE A 60 -5.65 15.36 7.42
N GLY A 61 -6.03 14.10 7.58
CA GLY A 61 -7.00 13.68 8.59
C GLY A 61 -8.46 13.70 8.12
N LYS A 62 -8.76 14.25 6.93
CA LYS A 62 -10.09 14.14 6.31
C LYS A 62 -10.07 12.99 5.32
N PHE A 63 -10.84 11.95 5.61
CA PHE A 63 -10.92 10.76 4.78
C PHE A 63 -12.37 10.59 4.32
N TYR A 64 -12.56 10.55 3.01
CA TYR A 64 -13.86 10.23 2.42
C TYR A 64 -14.14 8.74 2.54
N GLU A 65 -15.31 8.39 3.07
CA GLU A 65 -15.72 7.00 3.33
C GLU A 65 -15.81 6.16 2.05
N GLY A 66 -16.08 6.81 0.92
CA GLY A 66 -16.18 6.21 -0.40
C GLY A 66 -14.87 6.09 -1.15
N ASP A 67 -13.73 6.48 -0.56
CA ASP A 67 -12.43 6.54 -1.24
C ASP A 67 -11.38 5.65 -0.55
N SER A 68 -10.30 5.34 -1.27
CA SER A 68 -9.08 4.73 -0.72
C SER A 68 -7.90 5.70 -0.76
N TYR A 69 -6.95 5.54 0.17
CA TYR A 69 -5.80 6.43 0.34
C TYR A 69 -4.52 5.65 0.59
N ILE A 70 -3.39 6.28 0.28
CA ILE A 70 -2.05 5.85 0.69
C ILE A 70 -1.44 6.96 1.53
N ALA A 71 -0.91 6.63 2.69
CA ALA A 71 -0.14 7.54 3.53
C ALA A 71 1.26 6.96 3.76
N LEU A 72 2.28 7.77 3.52
CA LEU A 72 3.68 7.44 3.78
C LEU A 72 4.18 8.28 4.95
N SER A 73 4.52 7.61 6.05
CA SER A 73 5.22 8.22 7.18
C SER A 73 6.72 7.99 7.00
N THR A 74 7.49 9.07 6.93
CA THR A 74 8.95 9.05 6.88
C THR A 74 9.52 9.56 8.19
N LYS A 75 10.38 8.77 8.82
CA LYS A 75 11.11 9.14 10.05
C LYS A 75 12.60 9.29 9.73
N GLU A 76 13.28 10.16 10.44
CA GLU A 76 14.72 10.36 10.34
C GLU A 76 15.34 10.15 11.73
N ASP A 77 16.34 9.28 11.82
CA ASP A 77 17.07 9.04 13.06
C ASP A 77 18.21 10.06 13.28
N LYS A 78 18.92 9.94 14.42
CA LYS A 78 20.03 10.85 14.76
C LYS A 78 21.19 10.76 13.78
N GLN A 79 21.29 9.66 13.04
CA GLN A 79 22.31 9.36 12.04
C GLN A 79 21.87 9.77 10.63
N LYS A 80 20.75 10.48 10.49
CA LYS A 80 20.17 10.90 9.21
C LYS A 80 19.73 9.74 8.33
N LYS A 81 19.52 8.54 8.91
CA LYS A 81 18.93 7.42 8.20
C LYS A 81 17.41 7.56 8.21
N LEU A 82 16.83 7.35 7.04
CA LEU A 82 15.39 7.36 6.85
C LEU A 82 14.80 5.96 7.06
N SER A 83 13.59 5.94 7.62
CA SER A 83 12.74 4.76 7.67
C SER A 83 11.30 5.13 7.33
N TRP A 84 10.55 4.16 6.84
CA TRP A 84 9.25 4.39 6.24
C TRP A 84 8.20 3.40 6.73
N ASP A 85 6.99 3.90 6.90
CA ASP A 85 5.79 3.11 7.10
C ASP A 85 4.78 3.54 6.02
N ILE A 86 4.27 2.60 5.24
CA ILE A 86 3.21 2.82 4.24
C ILE A 86 1.90 2.30 4.82
N TYR A 87 0.88 3.13 4.83
CA TYR A 87 -0.47 2.80 5.25
C TYR A 87 -1.38 2.96 4.05
N TYR A 88 -2.09 1.91 3.65
CA TYR A 88 -3.18 2.06 2.70
C TYR A 88 -4.51 1.95 3.45
N TRP A 89 -5.24 3.07 3.45
CA TRP A 89 -6.49 3.23 4.18
C TRP A 89 -7.67 2.99 3.23
N LEU A 90 -8.61 2.17 3.68
CA LEU A 90 -9.76 1.74 2.89
C LEU A 90 -11.05 2.25 3.55
N GLY A 91 -11.75 3.13 2.84
CA GLY A 91 -13.05 3.62 3.25
C GLY A 91 -14.09 2.51 3.30
N SER A 92 -15.05 2.63 4.22
CA SER A 92 -16.13 1.65 4.39
C SER A 92 -17.02 1.47 3.15
N LYS A 93 -16.98 2.42 2.22
CA LYS A 93 -17.76 2.45 0.97
C LYS A 93 -16.86 2.56 -0.28
N THR A 94 -15.55 2.38 -0.14
CA THR A 94 -14.63 2.46 -1.29
C THR A 94 -14.95 1.39 -2.33
N SER A 95 -14.77 1.71 -3.60
CA SER A 95 -15.00 0.77 -4.68
C SER A 95 -13.87 -0.27 -4.78
N GLN A 96 -14.14 -1.34 -5.53
CA GLN A 96 -13.18 -2.44 -5.70
C GLN A 96 -11.92 -1.99 -6.44
N ASP A 97 -12.06 -1.15 -7.46
CA ASP A 97 -10.93 -0.60 -8.21
C ASP A 97 -10.05 0.28 -7.32
N GLU A 98 -10.63 1.14 -6.49
CA GLU A 98 -9.89 2.05 -5.63
C GLU A 98 -9.10 1.29 -4.55
N SER A 99 -9.75 0.35 -3.88
CA SER A 99 -9.09 -0.47 -2.84
C SER A 99 -8.00 -1.37 -3.43
N GLY A 100 -8.24 -1.95 -4.62
CA GLY A 100 -7.25 -2.72 -5.35
C GLY A 100 -6.06 -1.87 -5.79
N ALA A 101 -6.33 -0.68 -6.35
CA ALA A 101 -5.30 0.27 -6.77
C ALA A 101 -4.47 0.76 -5.57
N ALA A 102 -5.09 1.06 -4.43
CA ALA A 102 -4.37 1.45 -3.23
C ALA A 102 -3.35 0.39 -2.78
N ALA A 103 -3.74 -0.89 -2.80
CA ALA A 103 -2.83 -1.99 -2.46
C ALA A 103 -1.68 -2.13 -3.47
N ILE A 104 -1.98 -2.08 -4.78
CA ILE A 104 -0.97 -2.19 -5.84
C ILE A 104 0.02 -1.01 -5.80
N LEU A 105 -0.49 0.20 -5.70
CA LEU A 105 0.33 1.41 -5.65
C LEU A 105 1.13 1.51 -4.35
N ALA A 106 0.66 0.94 -3.24
CA ALA A 106 1.45 0.81 -2.02
C ALA A 106 2.67 -0.10 -2.21
N VAL A 107 2.51 -1.22 -2.95
CA VAL A 107 3.63 -2.09 -3.34
C VAL A 107 4.61 -1.38 -4.28
N GLU A 108 4.10 -0.64 -5.26
CA GLU A 108 4.95 0.13 -6.16
C GLU A 108 5.76 1.22 -5.43
N LEU A 109 5.14 1.89 -4.45
CA LEU A 109 5.81 2.84 -3.58
C LEU A 109 6.89 2.19 -2.71
N ASP A 110 6.63 0.98 -2.19
CA ASP A 110 7.58 0.18 -1.42
C ASP A 110 8.81 -0.19 -2.28
N ASP A 111 8.58 -0.74 -3.48
CA ASP A 111 9.63 -1.04 -4.45
C ASP A 111 10.43 0.21 -4.83
N GLY A 112 9.77 1.36 -4.99
CA GLY A 112 10.40 2.66 -5.24
C GLY A 112 11.30 3.16 -4.10
N LEU A 113 11.07 2.68 -2.88
CA LEU A 113 11.88 2.93 -1.69
C LEU A 113 12.83 1.76 -1.37
N GLY A 114 12.99 0.83 -2.31
CA GLY A 114 13.95 -0.28 -2.24
C GLY A 114 13.52 -1.43 -1.32
N GLY A 115 12.22 -1.63 -1.10
CA GLY A 115 11.72 -2.69 -0.22
C GLY A 115 11.91 -2.40 1.28
N GLY A 116 12.22 -1.15 1.63
CA GLY A 116 12.50 -0.71 2.99
C GLY A 116 11.27 -0.43 3.87
N PRO A 117 10.18 0.14 3.32
CA PRO A 117 8.95 0.39 4.08
C PRO A 117 8.31 -0.84 4.73
N VAL A 118 7.62 -0.63 5.85
CA VAL A 118 6.63 -1.59 6.39
C VAL A 118 5.24 -1.21 5.89
N GLN A 119 4.50 -2.16 5.32
CA GLN A 119 3.15 -1.93 4.81
C GLN A 119 2.07 -2.30 5.84
N HIS A 120 1.09 -1.41 6.01
CA HIS A 120 0.00 -1.53 6.96
C HIS A 120 -1.34 -1.35 6.24
N ARG A 121 -2.27 -2.29 6.45
CA ARG A 121 -3.64 -2.19 5.94
C ARG A 121 -4.53 -1.53 6.98
N GLU A 122 -5.07 -0.37 6.66
CA GLU A 122 -5.94 0.39 7.56
C GLU A 122 -7.37 0.37 7.03
N VAL A 123 -8.33 -0.08 7.83
CA VAL A 123 -9.75 -0.09 7.45
C VAL A 123 -10.49 0.92 8.30
N GLN A 124 -11.39 1.69 7.70
CA GLN A 124 -12.23 2.63 8.43
C GLN A 124 -12.86 2.00 9.69
N GLY A 125 -12.66 2.64 10.84
CA GLY A 125 -13.16 2.21 12.15
C GLY A 125 -12.33 1.13 12.84
N HIS A 126 -11.27 0.65 12.20
CA HIS A 126 -10.37 -0.40 12.71
C HIS A 126 -8.90 -0.03 12.50
N GLU A 127 -8.61 1.27 12.39
CA GLU A 127 -7.25 1.75 12.18
C GLU A 127 -6.35 1.45 13.37
N SER A 128 -5.08 1.21 13.09
CA SER A 128 -4.04 1.07 14.09
C SER A 128 -3.88 2.35 14.91
N ASN A 129 -3.46 2.21 16.18
CA ASN A 129 -3.17 3.36 17.03
C ASN A 129 -2.01 4.18 16.46
N GLU A 130 -1.07 3.54 15.79
CA GLU A 130 0.07 4.14 15.11
C GLU A 130 -0.39 5.08 13.99
N PHE A 131 -1.33 4.64 13.15
CA PHE A 131 -1.90 5.47 12.09
C PHE A 131 -2.71 6.64 12.65
N LEU A 132 -3.56 6.39 13.66
CA LEU A 132 -4.40 7.43 14.25
C LEU A 132 -3.59 8.56 14.91
N GLN A 133 -2.39 8.28 15.42
CA GLN A 133 -1.52 9.27 16.06
C GLN A 133 -1.05 10.39 15.12
N PHE A 134 -1.09 10.17 13.80
CA PHE A 134 -0.75 11.20 12.83
C PHE A 134 -1.77 12.36 12.79
N PHE A 135 -3.02 12.11 13.19
CA PHE A 135 -4.13 13.04 13.00
C PHE A 135 -4.65 13.53 14.35
N LYS A 136 -4.32 14.77 14.70
CA LYS A 136 -4.78 15.41 15.95
C LYS A 136 -5.88 16.44 15.67
N PRO A 137 -6.96 16.49 16.45
CA PRO A 137 -7.25 15.65 17.62
C PRO A 137 -7.71 14.23 17.27
N ALA A 138 -8.23 14.02 16.07
CA ALA A 138 -8.65 12.72 15.55
C ALA A 138 -8.76 12.77 14.02
N ILE A 139 -8.89 11.60 13.40
CA ILE A 139 -9.36 11.45 12.02
C ILE A 139 -10.83 11.89 11.89
N ARG A 140 -11.20 12.39 10.71
CA ARG A 140 -12.58 12.75 10.35
C ARG A 140 -13.03 11.96 9.13
N TYR A 141 -14.09 11.17 9.30
CA TYR A 141 -14.77 10.53 8.19
C TYR A 141 -15.76 11.49 7.53
N VAL A 142 -15.74 11.52 6.21
CA VAL A 142 -16.59 12.39 5.38
C VAL A 142 -17.41 11.51 4.42
N PRO A 143 -18.74 11.58 4.44
CA PRO A 143 -19.55 10.85 3.47
C PRO A 143 -19.24 11.28 2.03
N GLY A 144 -19.36 10.33 1.10
CA GLY A 144 -19.08 10.56 -0.33
C GLY A 144 -17.67 10.12 -0.72
N GLY A 145 -17.23 10.55 -1.89
CA GLY A 145 -15.99 10.12 -2.51
C GLY A 145 -15.95 10.51 -4.00
N VAL A 146 -14.88 10.13 -4.68
CA VAL A 146 -14.79 10.15 -6.14
C VAL A 146 -15.56 8.97 -6.73
N ALA A 147 -15.79 9.01 -8.05
CA ALA A 147 -16.42 7.91 -8.74
C ALA A 147 -15.38 6.84 -9.10
N SER A 148 -15.79 5.57 -8.95
CA SER A 148 -15.07 4.39 -9.46
C SER A 148 -14.54 4.62 -10.88
N GLY A 149 -13.31 4.16 -11.12
CA GLY A 149 -12.67 4.11 -12.43
C GLY A 149 -13.13 2.94 -13.31
N PHE A 150 -13.83 1.94 -12.76
CA PHE A 150 -14.40 0.88 -13.59
C PHE A 150 -15.56 1.37 -14.47
N ASN A 151 -15.62 0.83 -15.69
CA ASN A 151 -16.79 0.95 -16.55
C ASN A 151 -17.84 -0.08 -16.15
N HIS A 152 -19.12 0.31 -16.19
CA HIS A 152 -20.21 -0.64 -16.05
C HIS A 152 -20.25 -1.58 -17.26
N VAL A 153 -20.33 -2.89 -16.99
CA VAL A 153 -20.46 -3.92 -18.02
C VAL A 153 -21.63 -4.83 -17.67
N GLU A 154 -22.46 -5.15 -18.67
CA GLU A 154 -23.52 -6.16 -18.54
C GLU A 154 -22.96 -7.53 -18.96
N ILE A 155 -23.15 -8.55 -18.13
CA ILE A 155 -22.74 -9.92 -18.45
C ILE A 155 -23.82 -10.53 -19.34
N ASN A 156 -23.47 -10.92 -20.57
CA ASN A 156 -24.35 -11.68 -21.44
C ASN A 156 -24.65 -13.04 -20.78
N ALA A 157 -25.93 -13.43 -20.72
CA ALA A 157 -26.32 -14.73 -20.19
C ALA A 157 -25.63 -15.87 -20.98
N PRO A 158 -25.23 -16.97 -20.32
CA PRO A 158 -24.67 -18.12 -21.02
C PRO A 158 -25.70 -18.66 -22.01
N GLY A 159 -25.31 -18.66 -23.30
CA GLY A 159 -26.11 -19.22 -24.40
C GLY A 159 -26.07 -20.74 -24.45
#